data_AF-A0AAJ0P9X6-F1
#
_entry.id   AF-A0AAJ0P9X6-F1
#
_cell.length_a   1.000
_cell.length_b   1.000
_cell.length_c   1.000
_cell.angle_alpha   90.00
_cell.angle_beta   90.00
_cell.angle_gamma   90.00
#
_symmetry.space_group_name_H-M   'P 1'
#
loop_
_entity.id
_entity.type
_entity.pdbx_description
1 polymer ?
#
loop_
_entity_poly.entity_id
_entity_poly.type
_entity_poly.pdbx_seq_one_letter_code
_entity_poly.pdbx_strand_id
1 'polypeptide(L)'
;MLSLSPEAHRQIEHRQAETGLLFGEATVELGFATEEQMRRAIGLQQGFTVLPEGDERVDPLVVAAFAPDEPIAVTARDIRAIVTRYVRPDGSPLQGVAMIGIDDETLHTTVLTANLAVACAQAGYSTLLVDGGIGAPRQHGLFRLPNRTGLSTLLSSGGRVEAIAQTTAIPGLSLLSAGPSVPNASELFDRQRLANMLDPLRDHYGLVIFDAGPASATQLEACFGL
;
A
#
# COMPACT_ATOMS: atom_id res chain seq x y z
N MET A 1 -18.80 -13.52 7.00
CA MET A 1 -18.68 -14.99 6.91
C MET A 1 -19.66 -15.46 5.85
N LEU A 2 -19.21 -16.30 4.91
CA LEU A 2 -20.09 -17.01 3.96
C LEU A 2 -21.11 -17.82 4.77
N SER A 3 -22.40 -17.51 4.63
CA SER A 3 -23.47 -18.22 5.34
C SER A 3 -23.90 -19.42 4.51
N LEU A 4 -23.27 -20.57 4.74
CA LEU A 4 -23.59 -21.83 4.07
C LEU A 4 -24.63 -22.63 4.87
N SER A 5 -25.52 -23.34 4.18
CA SER A 5 -26.51 -24.21 4.83
C SER A 5 -25.85 -25.50 5.38
N PRO A 6 -26.46 -26.18 6.36
CA PRO A 6 -25.97 -27.47 6.87
C PRO A 6 -25.88 -28.57 5.78
N GLU A 7 -26.68 -28.43 4.73
CA GLU A 7 -26.64 -29.34 3.59
C GLU A 7 -25.46 -29.02 2.66
N ALA A 8 -25.18 -27.75 2.42
CA ALA A 8 -24.00 -27.33 1.66
C ALA A 8 -22.70 -27.78 2.34
N HIS A 9 -22.60 -27.69 3.67
CA HIS A 9 -21.44 -28.19 4.43
C HIS A 9 -21.20 -29.69 4.20
N ARG A 10 -22.25 -30.52 4.29
CA ARG A 10 -22.14 -31.97 4.04
C ARG A 10 -21.70 -32.30 2.61
N GLN A 11 -22.19 -31.54 1.63
CA GLN A 11 -21.79 -31.72 0.23
C GLN A 11 -20.32 -31.34 0.00
N ILE A 12 -19.85 -30.25 0.63
CA ILE A 12 -18.44 -29.83 0.59
C ILE A 12 -17.55 -30.90 1.23
N GLU A 13 -17.87 -31.36 2.44
CA GLU A 13 -17.10 -32.41 3.15
C GLU A 13 -17.01 -33.71 2.34
N HIS A 14 -18.12 -34.14 1.74
CA HIS A 14 -18.14 -35.31 0.86
C HIS A 14 -17.22 -35.12 -0.34
N ARG A 15 -17.27 -33.94 -0.97
CA ARG A 15 -16.42 -33.62 -2.12
C ARG A 15 -14.94 -33.56 -1.76
N GLN A 16 -14.60 -33.01 -0.59
CA GLN A 16 -13.22 -33.02 -0.07
C GLN A 16 -12.72 -34.45 0.14
N ALA A 17 -13.56 -35.36 0.66
CA ALA A 17 -13.19 -36.76 0.87
C ALA A 17 -12.97 -37.53 -0.46
N GLU A 18 -13.71 -37.20 -1.51
CA GLU A 18 -13.57 -37.82 -2.83
C GLU A 18 -12.37 -37.30 -3.65
N THR A 19 -12.09 -36.01 -3.57
CA THR A 19 -11.14 -35.32 -4.47
C THR A 19 -9.84 -34.90 -3.82
N GLY A 20 -9.82 -34.80 -2.48
CA GLY A 20 -8.69 -34.25 -1.73
C GLY A 20 -8.59 -32.72 -1.77
N LEU A 21 -9.56 -32.01 -2.33
CA LEU A 21 -9.57 -30.55 -2.40
C LEU A 21 -9.66 -29.89 -1.02
N LEU A 22 -9.09 -28.69 -0.91
CA LEU A 22 -9.28 -27.83 0.25
C LEU A 22 -10.73 -27.32 0.32
N PHE A 23 -11.19 -26.94 1.51
CA PHE A 23 -12.57 -26.52 1.73
C PHE A 23 -13.00 -25.40 0.77
N GLY A 24 -12.13 -24.42 0.54
CA GLY A 24 -12.41 -23.32 -0.37
C GLY A 24 -12.54 -23.74 -1.83
N GLU A 25 -11.67 -24.64 -2.29
CA GLU A 25 -11.68 -25.16 -3.67
C GLU A 25 -12.95 -25.97 -3.93
N ALA A 26 -13.31 -26.87 -3.01
CA ALA A 26 -14.55 -27.64 -3.08
C ALA A 26 -15.80 -26.75 -3.02
N THR A 27 -15.76 -25.65 -2.25
CA THR A 27 -16.88 -24.68 -2.17
C THR A 27 -17.09 -23.96 -3.50
N VAL A 28 -16.01 -23.61 -4.21
CA VAL A 28 -16.08 -22.98 -5.53
C VAL A 28 -16.53 -23.96 -6.60
N GLU A 29 -15.97 -25.17 -6.62
CA GLU A 29 -16.34 -26.21 -7.60
C GLU A 29 -17.83 -26.57 -7.53
N LEU A 30 -18.37 -26.65 -6.32
CA LEU A 30 -19.79 -26.94 -6.10
C LEU A 30 -20.71 -25.73 -6.36
N GLY A 31 -20.14 -24.56 -6.70
CA GLY A 31 -20.89 -23.34 -7.01
C GLY A 31 -21.50 -22.64 -5.79
N PHE A 32 -21.08 -23.00 -4.58
CA PHE A 32 -21.58 -22.38 -3.34
C PHE A 32 -20.94 -21.02 -3.04
N ALA A 33 -19.78 -20.75 -3.64
CA ALA A 33 -19.12 -19.45 -3.59
C ALA A 33 -18.38 -19.20 -4.91
N THR A 34 -18.17 -17.94 -5.27
CA THR A 34 -17.18 -17.57 -6.29
C THR A 34 -15.78 -17.57 -5.69
N GLU A 35 -14.75 -17.66 -6.54
CA GLU A 35 -13.36 -17.49 -6.09
C GLU A 35 -13.16 -16.16 -5.35
N GLU A 36 -13.79 -15.09 -5.84
CA GLU A 36 -13.75 -13.77 -5.21
C GLU A 36 -14.34 -13.80 -3.78
N GLN A 37 -15.51 -14.44 -3.61
CA GLN A 37 -16.13 -14.60 -2.30
C GLN A 37 -15.24 -15.42 -1.35
N MET A 38 -14.55 -16.44 -1.86
CA MET A 38 -13.59 -17.22 -1.09
C MET A 38 -12.36 -16.39 -0.68
N ARG A 39 -11.74 -15.65 -1.62
CA ARG A 39 -10.59 -14.79 -1.33
C ARG A 39 -10.92 -13.74 -0.28
N ARG A 40 -12.08 -13.08 -0.39
CA ARG A 40 -12.53 -12.11 0.63
C ARG A 40 -12.77 -12.78 1.99
N ALA A 41 -13.35 -13.97 2.01
CA ALA A 41 -13.57 -14.70 3.27
C ALA A 41 -12.25 -15.08 3.95
N ILE A 42 -11.25 -15.55 3.19
CA ILE A 42 -9.91 -15.85 3.70
C ILE A 42 -9.23 -14.58 4.20
N GLY A 43 -9.28 -13.49 3.44
CA GLY A 43 -8.73 -12.20 3.86
C GLY A 43 -9.33 -11.70 5.18
N LEU A 44 -10.65 -11.75 5.32
CA LEU A 44 -11.34 -11.39 6.56
C LEU A 44 -10.97 -12.30 7.73
N GLN A 45 -10.81 -13.61 7.51
CA GLN A 45 -10.33 -14.54 8.54
C GLN A 45 -8.90 -14.24 8.98
N GLN A 46 -8.05 -13.79 8.05
CA GLN A 46 -6.67 -13.39 8.31
C GLN A 46 -6.53 -11.93 8.77
N GLY A 47 -7.64 -11.22 8.95
CA GLY A 47 -7.68 -9.89 9.54
C GLY A 47 -7.43 -8.72 8.58
N PHE A 48 -7.52 -8.92 7.26
CA PHE A 48 -7.29 -7.85 6.29
C PHE A 48 -8.41 -7.70 5.25
N THR A 49 -8.59 -6.45 4.78
CA THR A 49 -9.63 -6.09 3.80
C THR A 49 -9.11 -6.33 2.38
N VAL A 50 -9.88 -7.10 1.61
CA VAL A 50 -9.73 -7.26 0.17
C VAL A 50 -10.90 -6.53 -0.49
N LEU A 51 -10.60 -5.62 -1.41
CA LEU A 51 -11.59 -4.88 -2.17
C LEU A 51 -12.27 -5.78 -3.21
N PRO A 52 -13.51 -5.45 -3.62
CA PRO A 52 -14.14 -6.04 -4.79
C PRO A 52 -13.30 -5.96 -6.06
N GLU A 53 -13.31 -7.01 -6.87
CA GLU A 53 -12.83 -6.87 -8.25
C GLU A 53 -13.65 -5.77 -8.95
N GLY A 54 -12.94 -4.86 -9.63
CA GLY A 54 -13.56 -3.71 -10.31
C GLY A 54 -13.89 -2.51 -9.41
N ASP A 55 -13.43 -2.46 -8.15
CA ASP A 55 -13.56 -1.23 -7.35
C ASP A 55 -12.79 -0.07 -7.99
N GLU A 56 -13.51 0.89 -8.59
CA GLU A 56 -12.94 1.99 -9.36
C GLU A 56 -12.18 3.03 -8.51
N ARG A 57 -12.16 2.89 -7.18
CA ARG A 57 -11.41 3.78 -6.29
C ARG A 57 -9.93 3.43 -6.21
N VAL A 58 -9.51 2.30 -6.74
CA VAL A 58 -8.10 1.87 -6.76
C VAL A 58 -7.78 1.31 -8.14
N ASP A 59 -6.61 1.65 -8.67
CA ASP A 59 -6.14 1.13 -9.95
C ASP A 59 -5.83 -0.38 -9.85
N PRO A 60 -6.16 -1.19 -10.88
CA PRO A 60 -5.85 -2.63 -10.89
C PRO A 60 -4.36 -2.97 -10.71
N LEU A 61 -3.44 -2.04 -10.97
CA LEU A 61 -2.01 -2.22 -10.69
C LEU A 61 -1.71 -2.33 -9.19
N VAL A 62 -2.59 -1.88 -8.31
CA VAL A 62 -2.49 -2.09 -6.84
C VAL A 62 -3.07 -3.46 -6.50
N VAL A 63 -2.49 -4.51 -7.09
CA VAL A 63 -2.95 -5.90 -7.02
C VAL A 63 -3.20 -6.39 -5.59
N ALA A 64 -2.40 -5.99 -4.61
CA ALA A 64 -2.57 -6.36 -3.20
C ALA A 64 -3.92 -5.92 -2.60
N ALA A 65 -4.60 -4.94 -3.20
CA ALA A 65 -5.94 -4.54 -2.81
C ALA A 65 -7.01 -5.57 -3.21
N PHE A 66 -6.77 -6.37 -4.25
CA PHE A 66 -7.77 -7.23 -4.90
C PHE A 66 -7.42 -8.72 -4.85
N ALA A 67 -6.17 -9.06 -5.19
CA ALA A 67 -5.67 -10.42 -5.34
C ALA A 67 -4.37 -10.58 -4.54
N PRO A 68 -4.46 -10.82 -3.22
CA PRO A 68 -3.30 -10.80 -2.34
C PRO A 68 -2.30 -11.93 -2.64
N ASP A 69 -2.72 -12.99 -3.34
CA ASP A 69 -1.99 -14.20 -3.71
C ASP A 69 -1.16 -14.07 -5.00
N GLU A 70 -1.37 -13.02 -5.79
CA GLU A 70 -0.60 -12.74 -7.00
C GLU A 70 0.88 -12.39 -6.71
N PRO A 71 1.82 -12.65 -7.64
CA PRO A 71 3.26 -12.54 -7.39
C PRO A 71 3.73 -11.19 -6.84
N ILE A 72 3.19 -10.07 -7.33
CA ILE A 72 3.58 -8.74 -6.83
C ILE A 72 3.05 -8.48 -5.41
N ALA A 73 1.86 -8.99 -5.09
CA ALA A 73 1.29 -8.89 -3.75
C ALA A 73 2.03 -9.80 -2.76
N VAL A 74 2.45 -11.00 -3.19
CA VAL A 74 3.36 -11.87 -2.44
C VAL A 74 4.67 -11.15 -2.14
N THR A 75 5.30 -10.58 -3.17
CA THR A 75 6.56 -9.83 -3.04
C THR A 75 6.42 -8.66 -2.06
N ALA A 76 5.34 -7.88 -2.16
CA ALA A 76 5.04 -6.80 -1.24
C ALA A 76 4.87 -7.29 0.22
N ARG A 77 4.23 -8.45 0.43
CA ARG A 77 4.10 -9.08 1.76
C ARG A 77 5.44 -9.55 2.32
N ASP A 78 6.33 -10.06 1.48
CA ASP A 78 7.67 -10.49 1.88
C ASP A 78 8.53 -9.28 2.27
N ILE A 79 8.51 -8.20 1.47
CA ILE A 79 9.18 -6.95 1.80
C ILE A 79 8.63 -6.36 3.10
N ARG A 80 7.31 -6.30 3.27
CA ARG A 80 6.67 -5.88 4.52
C ARG A 80 7.22 -6.67 5.71
N ALA A 81 7.28 -8.00 5.60
CA ALA A 81 7.76 -8.85 6.70
C ALA A 81 9.20 -8.50 7.11
N ILE A 82 10.06 -8.13 6.15
CA ILE A 82 11.41 -7.64 6.42
C ILE A 82 11.36 -6.27 7.11
N VAL A 83 10.66 -5.31 6.51
CA VAL A 83 10.57 -3.92 6.96
C VAL A 83 10.03 -3.83 8.38
N THR A 84 8.90 -4.49 8.67
CA THR A 84 8.21 -4.35 9.95
C THR A 84 8.84 -5.16 11.08
N ARG A 85 9.71 -6.13 10.76
CA ARG A 85 10.48 -6.88 11.75
C ARG A 85 11.82 -6.24 12.06
N TYR A 86 12.25 -5.26 11.26
CA TYR A 86 13.49 -4.54 11.52
C TYR A 86 13.36 -3.71 12.80
N VAL A 87 14.33 -3.89 13.68
CA VAL A 87 14.49 -3.11 14.91
C VAL A 87 15.80 -2.35 14.79
N ARG A 88 15.72 -1.04 15.03
CA ARG A 88 16.88 -0.14 14.97
C ARG A 88 17.87 -0.48 16.10
N PRO A 89 19.14 -0.05 16.00
CA PRO A 89 20.14 -0.28 17.06
C PRO A 89 19.76 0.26 18.44
N ASP A 90 18.90 1.28 18.49
CA ASP A 90 18.36 1.86 19.72
C ASP A 90 17.14 1.10 20.30
N GLY A 91 16.75 -0.01 19.67
CA GLY A 91 15.61 -0.84 20.08
C GLY A 91 14.25 -0.36 19.57
N SER A 92 14.18 0.78 18.88
CA SER A 92 12.93 1.29 18.32
C SER A 92 12.54 0.56 17.02
N PRO A 93 11.24 0.42 16.71
CA PRO A 93 10.81 -0.13 15.43
C PRO A 93 11.20 0.81 14.28
N LEU A 94 11.33 0.26 13.07
CA LEU A 94 11.46 1.06 11.87
C LEU A 94 10.15 1.84 11.61
N GLN A 95 10.25 3.16 11.48
CA GLN A 95 9.08 4.03 11.23
C GLN A 95 9.05 4.61 9.81
N GLY A 96 10.14 4.47 9.04
CA GLY A 96 10.29 5.07 7.71
C GLY A 96 11.02 4.14 6.76
N VAL A 97 10.54 4.04 5.51
CA VAL A 97 11.25 3.39 4.40
C VAL A 97 11.09 4.23 3.15
N ALA A 98 12.18 4.45 2.43
CA ALA A 98 12.15 5.05 1.10
C ALA A 98 12.38 3.97 0.02
N MET A 99 11.54 3.99 -1.01
CA MET A 99 11.65 3.13 -2.19
C MET A 99 12.22 3.95 -3.35
N ILE A 100 13.27 3.43 -3.98
CA ILE A 100 14.05 4.14 -5.01
C ILE A 100 14.15 3.28 -6.26
N GLY A 101 13.66 3.80 -7.38
CA GLY A 101 13.81 3.19 -8.71
C GLY A 101 14.90 3.90 -9.49
N ILE A 102 15.95 3.18 -9.89
CA ILE A 102 17.06 3.74 -10.68
C ILE A 102 16.66 3.93 -12.16
N ASP A 103 15.62 3.21 -12.62
CA ASP A 103 15.08 3.28 -13.97
C ASP A 103 13.56 2.96 -13.97
N ASP A 104 12.74 3.96 -13.62
CA ASP A 104 11.28 3.79 -13.46
C ASP A 104 10.48 4.25 -14.70
N GLU A 105 11.03 4.07 -15.91
CA GLU A 105 10.25 4.24 -17.16
C GLU A 105 9.00 3.34 -17.16
N THR A 106 9.07 2.22 -16.44
CA THR A 106 8.06 1.15 -16.40
C THR A 106 7.17 1.15 -15.16
N LEU A 107 7.27 2.16 -14.28
CA LEU A 107 6.48 2.28 -13.03
C LEU A 107 6.69 1.17 -12.00
N HIS A 108 7.58 0.21 -12.23
CA HIS A 108 7.68 -0.98 -11.39
C HIS A 108 7.91 -0.64 -9.91
N THR A 109 8.76 0.35 -9.62
CA THR A 109 9.04 0.72 -8.23
C THR A 109 7.85 1.45 -7.61
N THR A 110 7.25 2.38 -8.36
CA THR A 110 6.04 3.11 -7.93
C THR A 110 4.90 2.13 -7.59
N VAL A 111 4.65 1.15 -8.48
CA VAL A 111 3.58 0.15 -8.31
C VAL A 111 3.90 -0.79 -7.16
N LEU A 112 5.13 -1.29 -7.05
CA LEU A 112 5.54 -2.13 -5.92
C LEU A 112 5.40 -1.37 -4.59
N THR A 113 5.71 -0.08 -4.56
CA THR A 113 5.59 0.77 -3.37
C THR A 113 4.12 0.93 -2.96
N ALA A 114 3.20 1.11 -3.91
CA ALA A 114 1.77 1.14 -3.63
C ALA A 114 1.27 -0.20 -3.04
N ASN A 115 1.69 -1.32 -3.64
CA ASN A 115 1.34 -2.66 -3.17
C ASN A 115 1.92 -2.95 -1.77
N LEU A 116 3.15 -2.51 -1.50
CA LEU A 116 3.77 -2.59 -0.18
C LEU A 116 2.97 -1.81 0.87
N ALA A 117 2.55 -0.58 0.54
CA ALA A 117 1.74 0.24 1.44
C ALA A 117 0.40 -0.42 1.79
N VAL A 118 -0.26 -1.03 0.80
CA VAL A 118 -1.48 -1.83 1.03
C VAL A 118 -1.18 -3.03 1.92
N ALA A 119 -0.11 -3.79 1.65
CA ALA A 119 0.26 -4.96 2.45
C ALA A 119 0.56 -4.59 3.92
N CYS A 120 1.19 -3.44 4.17
CA CYS A 120 1.43 -2.89 5.51
C CYS A 120 0.12 -2.51 6.21
N ALA A 121 -0.76 -1.76 5.54
CA ALA A 121 -2.05 -1.37 6.09
C ALA A 121 -2.94 -2.59 6.42
N GLN A 122 -2.96 -3.58 5.52
CA GLN A 122 -3.64 -4.86 5.72
C GLN A 122 -3.10 -5.64 6.93
N ALA A 123 -1.81 -5.50 7.26
CA ALA A 123 -1.25 -6.10 8.48
C ALA A 123 -1.55 -5.30 9.77
N GLY A 124 -2.35 -4.23 9.68
CA GLY A 124 -2.79 -3.42 10.81
C GLY A 124 -1.88 -2.23 11.13
N TYR A 125 -0.86 -1.95 10.31
CA TYR A 125 -0.03 -0.76 10.50
C TYR A 125 -0.77 0.49 10.01
N SER A 126 -0.87 1.52 10.87
CA SER A 126 -1.25 2.87 10.42
C SER A 126 -0.18 3.37 9.45
N THR A 127 -0.48 3.36 8.15
CA THR A 127 0.50 3.53 7.08
C THR A 127 0.26 4.84 6.35
N LEU A 128 1.30 5.64 6.19
CA LEU A 128 1.32 6.80 5.31
C LEU A 128 2.17 6.50 4.09
N LEU A 129 1.58 6.54 2.90
CA LEU A 129 2.30 6.56 1.65
C LEU A 129 2.54 8.01 1.22
N VAL A 130 3.79 8.37 0.94
CA VAL A 130 4.19 9.70 0.45
C VAL A 130 4.68 9.58 -0.98
N ASP A 131 4.06 10.32 -1.90
CA ASP A 131 4.50 10.42 -3.28
C ASP A 131 5.56 11.53 -3.39
N GLY A 132 6.82 11.10 -3.40
CA GLY A 132 8.00 11.95 -3.59
C GLY A 132 8.23 12.36 -5.03
N GLY A 133 7.53 11.76 -6.00
CA GLY A 133 7.71 12.00 -7.43
C GLY A 133 7.16 13.35 -7.90
N ILE A 134 7.48 14.47 -7.25
CA ILE A 134 6.88 15.79 -7.55
C ILE A 134 7.13 16.25 -9.00
N GLY A 135 8.16 15.76 -9.69
CA GLY A 135 8.35 16.01 -11.12
C GLY A 135 7.40 15.21 -12.01
N ALA A 136 7.08 13.98 -11.63
CA ALA A 136 6.19 13.08 -12.34
C ALA A 136 5.27 12.33 -11.35
N PRO A 137 4.24 13.01 -10.77
CA PRO A 137 3.39 12.43 -9.72
C PRO A 137 2.61 11.20 -10.21
N ARG A 138 2.55 10.14 -9.40
CA ARG A 138 1.96 8.85 -9.86
C ARG A 138 1.01 8.18 -8.88
N GLN A 139 1.27 8.27 -7.57
CA GLN A 139 0.51 7.51 -6.57
C GLN A 139 -0.96 7.93 -6.50
N HIS A 140 -1.24 9.23 -6.67
CA HIS A 140 -2.61 9.73 -6.71
C HIS A 140 -3.47 9.04 -7.78
N GLY A 141 -2.87 8.65 -8.93
CA GLY A 141 -3.56 7.91 -9.98
C GLY A 141 -3.85 6.47 -9.57
N LEU A 142 -2.90 5.81 -8.90
CA LEU A 142 -3.05 4.44 -8.39
C LEU A 142 -4.15 4.33 -7.33
N PHE A 143 -4.36 5.37 -6.53
CA PHE A 143 -5.42 5.42 -5.51
C PHE A 143 -6.62 6.28 -5.91
N ARG A 144 -6.67 6.74 -7.17
CA ARG A 144 -7.78 7.54 -7.74
C ARG A 144 -8.18 8.76 -6.90
N LEU A 145 -7.17 9.42 -6.32
CA LEU A 145 -7.31 10.59 -5.47
C LEU A 145 -6.89 11.88 -6.19
N PRO A 146 -7.43 13.04 -5.79
CA PRO A 146 -7.01 14.33 -6.35
C PRO A 146 -5.56 14.67 -5.98
N ASN A 147 -4.88 15.38 -6.88
CA ASN A 147 -3.47 15.80 -6.73
C ASN A 147 -3.30 17.32 -6.77
N ARG A 148 -4.31 18.06 -6.28
CA ARG A 148 -4.32 19.54 -6.29
C ARG A 148 -3.38 20.15 -5.26
N THR A 149 -3.17 19.44 -4.16
CA THR A 149 -2.27 19.78 -3.07
C THR A 149 -1.49 18.53 -2.67
N GLY A 150 -0.29 18.70 -2.13
CA GLY A 150 0.52 17.57 -1.72
C GLY A 150 1.91 17.99 -1.25
N LEU A 151 2.87 17.08 -1.38
CA LEU A 151 4.25 17.29 -0.99
C LEU A 151 4.85 18.58 -1.56
N SER A 152 4.70 18.85 -2.86
CA SER A 152 5.23 20.05 -3.52
C SER A 152 4.63 21.34 -2.96
N THR A 153 3.35 21.32 -2.60
CA THR A 153 2.67 22.44 -1.95
C THR A 153 3.24 22.70 -0.55
N LEU A 154 3.45 21.65 0.25
CA LEU A 154 4.04 21.74 1.58
C LEU A 154 5.49 22.21 1.53
N LEU A 155 6.27 21.67 0.61
CA LEU A 155 7.66 22.06 0.41
C LEU A 155 7.78 23.50 -0.07
N SER A 156 6.79 24.05 -0.77
CA SER A 156 6.82 25.43 -1.27
C SER A 156 6.30 26.44 -0.25
N SER A 157 5.14 26.15 0.35
CA SER A 157 4.36 27.11 1.15
C SER A 157 4.26 26.78 2.65
N GLY A 158 4.83 25.65 3.07
CA GLY A 158 4.66 25.13 4.43
C GLY A 158 3.24 24.58 4.67
N GLY A 159 2.98 24.12 5.89
CA GLY A 159 1.69 23.57 6.29
C GLY A 159 1.83 22.31 7.13
N ARG A 160 0.70 21.64 7.36
CA ARG A 160 0.61 20.39 8.12
C ARG A 160 0.20 19.25 7.20
N VAL A 161 0.95 18.15 7.23
CA VAL A 161 0.67 16.98 6.39
C VAL A 161 -0.69 16.38 6.75
N GLU A 162 -1.04 16.33 8.02
CA GLU A 162 -2.32 15.80 8.52
C GLU A 162 -3.53 16.56 7.96
N ALA A 163 -3.34 17.81 7.53
CA ALA A 163 -4.41 18.61 6.94
C ALA A 163 -4.65 18.29 5.46
N ILE A 164 -3.69 17.66 4.78
CA ILE A 164 -3.77 17.39 3.33
C ILE A 164 -3.57 15.92 2.95
N ALA A 165 -3.13 15.06 3.88
CA ALA A 165 -3.10 13.63 3.71
C ALA A 165 -4.51 13.10 3.53
N GLN A 166 -4.69 12.22 2.55
CA GLN A 166 -6.00 11.75 2.12
C GLN A 166 -6.18 10.29 2.52
N THR A 167 -7.31 9.96 3.13
CA THR A 167 -7.67 8.55 3.38
C THR A 167 -7.94 7.85 2.06
N THR A 168 -7.35 6.66 1.87
CA THR A 168 -7.61 5.85 0.67
C THR A 168 -8.83 4.95 0.86
N ALA A 169 -9.22 4.19 -0.17
CA ALA A 169 -10.23 3.14 -0.04
C ALA A 169 -9.75 1.94 0.81
N ILE A 170 -8.45 1.87 1.11
CA ILE A 170 -7.83 0.81 1.91
C ILE A 170 -7.79 1.26 3.38
N PRO A 171 -8.47 0.55 4.31
CA PRO A 171 -8.43 0.89 5.72
C PRO A 171 -7.01 0.91 6.28
N GLY A 172 -6.69 1.93 7.08
CA GLY A 172 -5.36 2.10 7.68
C GLY A 172 -4.30 2.68 6.75
N LEU A 173 -4.63 2.99 5.49
CA LEU A 173 -3.72 3.61 4.53
C LEU A 173 -4.16 5.04 4.19
N SER A 174 -3.25 5.98 4.42
CA SER A 174 -3.36 7.37 3.96
C SER A 174 -2.32 7.68 2.89
N LEU A 175 -2.65 8.59 1.97
CA LEU A 175 -1.78 9.07 0.91
C LEU A 175 -1.51 10.57 1.07
N LEU A 176 -0.23 10.93 1.19
CA LEU A 176 0.26 12.27 0.86
C LEU A 176 0.67 12.26 -0.62
N SER A 177 -0.21 12.76 -1.49
CA SER A 177 0.07 12.89 -2.92
C SER A 177 1.21 13.88 -3.17
N ALA A 178 1.82 13.83 -4.35
CA ALA A 178 2.98 14.69 -4.66
C ALA A 178 2.58 16.17 -4.75
N GLY A 179 1.32 16.46 -5.06
CA GLY A 179 0.84 17.78 -5.42
C GLY A 179 1.07 18.08 -6.91
N PRO A 180 0.79 19.31 -7.35
CA PRO A 180 1.02 19.73 -8.73
C PRO A 180 2.46 19.43 -9.16
N SER A 181 2.61 18.96 -10.40
CA SER A 181 3.94 18.64 -10.97
C SER A 181 4.83 19.88 -11.01
N VAL A 182 6.06 19.74 -10.56
CA VAL A 182 7.08 20.79 -10.51
C VAL A 182 8.25 20.42 -11.43
N PRO A 183 8.53 21.19 -12.49
CA PRO A 183 9.62 20.89 -13.43
C PRO A 183 11.00 20.84 -12.78
N ASN A 184 11.28 21.73 -11.82
CA ASN A 184 12.56 21.80 -11.10
C ASN A 184 12.44 21.16 -9.70
N ALA A 185 12.00 19.90 -9.66
CA ALA A 185 11.72 19.17 -8.43
C ALA A 185 12.88 19.20 -7.40
N SER A 186 14.12 19.08 -7.87
CA SER A 186 15.32 19.02 -7.01
C SER A 186 15.52 20.26 -6.14
N GLU A 187 15.07 21.44 -6.56
CA GLU A 187 15.22 22.69 -5.80
C GLU A 187 14.30 22.76 -4.57
N LEU A 188 13.20 21.99 -4.56
CA LEU A 188 12.25 21.95 -3.45
C LEU A 188 12.65 20.96 -2.36
N PHE A 189 13.50 19.99 -2.68
CA PHE A 189 13.96 18.98 -1.74
C PHE A 189 15.10 19.50 -0.90
N ASP A 190 14.74 20.09 0.24
CA ASP A 190 15.66 20.38 1.34
C ASP A 190 15.48 19.34 2.45
N ARG A 191 16.59 18.71 2.86
CA ARG A 191 16.59 17.66 3.88
C ARG A 191 15.98 18.13 5.19
N GLN A 192 16.33 19.34 5.64
CA GLN A 192 15.85 19.85 6.92
C GLN A 192 14.34 20.10 6.87
N ARG A 193 13.84 20.68 5.77
CA ARG A 193 12.41 20.91 5.55
C ARG A 193 11.64 19.59 5.49
N LEU A 194 12.16 18.58 4.79
CA LEU A 194 11.55 17.26 4.70
C LEU A 194 11.50 16.56 6.07
N ALA A 195 12.61 16.58 6.81
CA ALA A 195 12.68 16.02 8.16
C ALA A 195 11.70 16.71 9.11
N ASN A 196 11.67 18.04 9.15
CA ASN A 196 10.75 18.81 9.99
C ASN A 196 9.27 18.54 9.65
N MET A 197 8.98 18.20 8.39
CA MET A 197 7.62 17.89 7.93
C MET A 197 7.22 16.46 8.28
N LEU A 198 8.15 15.49 8.22
CA LEU A 198 7.86 14.07 8.46
C LEU A 198 8.02 13.65 9.92
N ASP A 199 8.88 14.30 10.70
CA ASP A 199 9.12 13.98 12.11
C ASP A 199 7.81 13.96 12.94
N PRO A 200 6.90 14.95 12.84
CA PRO A 200 5.64 14.93 13.60
C PRO A 200 4.69 13.79 13.20
N LEU A 201 4.90 13.19 12.02
CA LEU A 201 4.05 12.12 11.51
C LEU A 201 4.39 10.76 12.11
N ARG A 202 5.59 10.61 12.67
CA ARG A 202 6.03 9.38 13.35
C ARG A 202 5.14 9.04 14.55
N ASP A 203 4.46 10.04 15.13
CA ASP A 203 3.53 9.85 16.24
C ASP A 203 2.13 9.41 15.78
N HIS A 204 1.78 9.67 14.51
CA HIS A 204 0.45 9.44 13.94
C HIS A 204 0.39 8.19 13.05
N TYR A 205 1.52 7.85 12.44
CA TYR A 205 1.67 6.71 11.55
C TYR A 205 2.73 5.76 12.12
N GLY A 206 2.37 4.49 12.20
CA GLY A 206 3.30 3.43 12.61
C GLY A 206 4.34 3.12 11.53
N LEU A 207 4.05 3.48 10.27
CA LEU A 207 4.98 3.33 9.16
C LEU A 207 4.74 4.42 8.10
N VAL A 208 5.80 5.11 7.70
CA VAL A 208 5.83 6.04 6.57
C VAL A 208 6.62 5.40 5.43
N ILE A 209 5.98 5.25 4.27
CA ILE A 209 6.59 4.72 3.06
C ILE A 209 6.71 5.86 2.06
N PHE A 210 7.93 6.18 1.66
CA PHE A 210 8.22 7.25 0.72
C PHE A 210 8.53 6.66 -0.66
N ASP A 211 7.70 6.95 -1.65
CA ASP A 211 7.98 6.64 -3.04
C ASP A 211 8.83 7.76 -3.64
N ALA A 212 10.12 7.53 -3.87
CA ALA A 212 10.97 8.53 -4.48
C ALA A 212 10.68 8.71 -5.99
N GLY A 213 9.96 7.77 -6.63
CA GLY A 213 9.78 7.74 -8.08
C GLY A 213 11.11 7.74 -8.83
N PRO A 214 11.14 8.23 -10.09
CA PRO A 214 12.40 8.53 -10.79
C PRO A 214 13.06 9.75 -10.13
N ALA A 215 13.88 9.48 -9.11
CA ALA A 215 14.46 10.50 -8.26
C ALA A 215 15.77 11.03 -8.83
N SER A 216 15.97 12.35 -8.75
CA SER A 216 17.29 12.95 -8.93
C SER A 216 18.21 12.63 -7.74
N ALA A 217 19.52 12.72 -7.94
CA ALA A 217 20.50 12.53 -6.86
C ALA A 217 20.20 13.40 -5.62
N THR A 218 19.81 14.66 -5.83
CA THR A 218 19.43 15.60 -4.76
C THR A 218 18.21 15.14 -3.96
N GLN A 219 17.21 14.58 -4.64
CA GLN A 219 16.02 14.07 -3.99
C GLN A 219 16.33 12.82 -3.15
N LEU A 220 17.21 11.96 -3.65
CA LEU A 220 17.70 10.80 -2.89
C LEU A 220 18.47 11.25 -1.64
N GLU A 221 19.36 12.23 -1.77
CA GLU A 221 20.09 12.83 -0.64
C GLU A 221 19.16 13.36 0.45
N ALA A 222 18.06 14.02 0.07
CA ALA A 222 17.08 14.53 1.02
C ALA A 222 16.31 13.43 1.76
N CYS A 223 16.13 12.26 1.15
CA CYS A 223 15.43 11.11 1.75
C CYS A 223 16.31 10.29 2.71
N PHE A 224 17.64 10.48 2.71
CA PHE A 224 18.51 9.73 3.60
C PHE A 224 18.32 10.12 5.07
N GLY A 225 18.03 9.12 5.90
CA GLY A 225 17.83 9.28 7.34
C GLY A 225 16.38 9.58 7.75
N LEU A 226 15.42 9.42 6.84
CA LEU A 226 13.99 9.30 7.15
C LEU A 226 13.68 8.05 7.97
#